data_AF-A0A0M3INL4-F1
#
_entry.id   AF-A0A0M3INL4-F1
#
_cell.length_a   1.000
_cell.length_b   1.000
_cell.length_c   1.000
_cell.angle_alpha   90.00
_cell.angle_beta   90.00
_cell.angle_gamma   90.00
#
_symmetry.space_group_name_H-M   'P 1'
#
loop_
_entity.id
_entity.type
_entity.pdbx_description
1 polymer ?
#
loop_
_entity_poly.entity_id
_entity_poly.type
_entity_poly.pdbx_seq_one_letter_code
_entity_poly.pdbx_strand_id
1 'polypeptide(L)'
;MKHTKYNLTKVVNGQLDREYRDHYDLLVEALDGGNPPRNGTLNVNVTVLDANDNAPTFSQSRYSVVIPWNVSANYVVTTLQATDPDLGANANVTYSIAKNRPDVISLFKIDSQTGVVRTAESPLEPGSTHELLIIASDQGLPQPLESTAFLSITVEKSTELRPQFDIVWLTDNGTPEIYENLTIGYVLARISVQEAKYDSELSMSGCDSLCMKQTDSSSVYLLIVCGPFDREFKQSYNMLFLLKSDGKIILEHPIHLEILDINDNPPRFEHSLLRVTFNRSSDQFDVLRITATDADHDENARIHYSILDTNIFTIEPDTGILRLQKELAINIVK
;
A
#
# COMPACT_ATOMS: atom_id res chain seq x y z
N MET A 1 28.66 -69.10 -19.58
CA MET A 1 27.88 -68.09 -20.30
C MET A 1 28.85 -67.05 -20.85
N LYS A 2 29.06 -67.03 -22.18
CA LYS A 2 29.91 -66.01 -22.81
C LYS A 2 29.06 -64.74 -22.94
N HIS A 3 29.40 -63.70 -22.19
CA HIS A 3 28.89 -62.36 -22.46
C HIS A 3 29.54 -61.87 -23.76
N THR A 4 28.89 -62.12 -24.89
CA THR A 4 29.25 -61.49 -26.15
C THR A 4 28.91 -60.01 -26.02
N LYS A 5 29.94 -59.17 -25.84
CA LYS A 5 29.81 -57.72 -26.01
C LYS A 5 29.55 -57.46 -27.49
N TYR A 6 28.33 -57.10 -27.84
CA TYR A 6 28.03 -56.57 -29.16
C TYR A 6 28.57 -55.14 -29.21
N ASN A 7 29.60 -54.91 -30.03
CA ASN A 7 29.97 -53.57 -30.43
C ASN A 7 28.83 -53.04 -31.34
N LEU A 8 27.94 -52.23 -30.78
CA LEU A 8 26.94 -51.51 -31.54
C LEU A 8 27.66 -50.44 -32.38
N THR A 9 27.90 -50.70 -33.66
CA THR A 9 28.20 -49.64 -34.63
C THR A 9 26.91 -48.85 -34.85
N LYS A 10 26.75 -47.76 -34.10
CA LYS A 10 25.60 -46.84 -34.20
C LYS A 10 25.62 -46.17 -35.58
N VAL A 11 24.79 -46.66 -36.49
CA VAL A 11 24.46 -45.96 -37.74
C VAL A 11 23.02 -45.48 -37.61
N VAL A 12 22.83 -44.30 -37.03
CA VAL A 12 21.56 -43.58 -37.16
C VAL A 12 21.59 -42.91 -38.53
N ASN A 13 20.61 -43.19 -39.37
CA ASN A 13 20.48 -42.55 -40.67
C ASN A 13 19.55 -41.34 -40.55
N GLY A 14 20.11 -40.16 -40.28
CA GLY A 14 19.37 -38.92 -40.01
C GLY A 14 19.72 -38.27 -38.66
N GLN A 15 19.21 -37.07 -38.41
CA GLN A 15 19.26 -36.41 -37.10
C GLN A 15 18.05 -36.84 -36.27
N LEU A 16 18.27 -37.10 -34.98
CA LEU A 16 17.19 -37.29 -34.01
C LEU A 16 16.88 -35.94 -33.37
N ASP A 17 15.60 -35.62 -33.28
CA ASP A 17 15.05 -34.36 -32.80
C ASP A 17 13.86 -34.74 -31.91
N ARG A 18 13.93 -34.39 -30.62
CA ARG A 18 12.93 -34.79 -29.63
C ARG A 18 11.64 -33.99 -29.85
N GLU A 19 11.77 -32.72 -30.19
CA GLU A 19 10.70 -31.77 -30.44
C GLU A 19 9.84 -32.22 -31.64
N TYR A 20 10.46 -32.89 -32.62
CA TYR A 20 9.75 -33.56 -33.70
C TYR A 20 9.19 -34.94 -33.29
N ARG A 21 10.00 -35.78 -32.64
CA ARG A 21 9.58 -37.13 -32.19
C ARG A 21 10.43 -37.65 -31.03
N ASP A 22 9.79 -37.82 -29.88
CA ASP A 22 10.44 -38.18 -28.61
C ASP A 22 10.64 -39.69 -28.37
N HIS A 23 9.95 -40.57 -29.11
CA HIS A 23 10.11 -42.02 -28.98
C HIS A 23 9.88 -42.81 -30.28
N TYR A 24 10.50 -44.00 -30.32
CA TYR A 24 10.37 -44.98 -31.38
C TYR A 24 10.16 -46.37 -30.80
N ASP A 25 9.13 -47.07 -31.26
CA ASP A 25 8.93 -48.50 -31.00
C ASP A 25 9.36 -49.29 -32.24
N LEU A 26 10.40 -50.11 -32.06
CA LEU A 26 11.00 -50.90 -33.13
C LEU A 26 10.75 -52.39 -32.86
N LEU A 27 10.32 -53.13 -33.88
CA LEU A 27 10.26 -54.58 -33.85
C LEU A 27 11.49 -55.13 -34.55
N VAL A 28 12.37 -55.80 -33.80
CA VAL A 28 13.57 -56.43 -34.32
C VAL A 28 13.30 -57.91 -34.53
N GLU A 29 13.58 -58.42 -35.73
CA GLU A 29 13.49 -59.84 -36.06
C GLU A 29 14.90 -60.44 -36.22
N ALA A 30 15.08 -61.65 -35.71
CA ALA A 30 16.25 -62.49 -35.95
C ALA A 30 15.80 -63.80 -36.60
N LEU A 31 16.38 -64.14 -37.75
CA LEU A 31 16.12 -65.39 -38.48
C LEU A 31 17.33 -66.33 -38.40
N ASP A 32 17.10 -67.63 -38.24
CA ASP A 32 18.14 -68.63 -38.39
C ASP A 32 18.38 -69.01 -39.88
N GLY A 33 19.49 -69.70 -40.14
CA GLY A 33 19.85 -70.15 -41.50
C GLY A 33 19.27 -71.52 -41.87
N GLY A 34 18.26 -72.00 -41.16
CA GLY A 34 17.64 -73.31 -41.40
C GLY A 34 16.77 -73.35 -42.66
N ASN A 35 16.39 -74.55 -43.10
CA ASN A 35 15.37 -74.74 -44.14
C ASN A 35 14.28 -75.71 -43.64
N PRO A 36 13.08 -75.21 -43.28
CA PRO A 36 12.65 -73.82 -43.33
C PRO A 36 13.28 -72.95 -42.21
N PRO A 37 13.46 -71.63 -42.42
CA PRO A 37 14.01 -70.73 -41.40
C PRO A 37 13.02 -70.52 -40.25
N ARG A 38 13.55 -70.34 -39.03
CA ARG A 38 12.78 -69.93 -37.85
C ARG A 38 13.17 -68.51 -37.43
N ASN A 39 12.20 -67.76 -36.94
CA ASN A 39 12.39 -66.40 -36.46
C ASN A 39 12.13 -66.27 -34.96
N GLY A 40 12.71 -65.22 -34.38
CA GLY A 40 12.35 -64.67 -33.07
C GLY A 40 12.29 -63.15 -33.17
N THR A 41 11.36 -62.54 -32.44
CA THR A 41 11.15 -61.08 -32.47
C THR A 41 11.35 -60.44 -31.10
N LEU A 42 11.81 -59.19 -31.07
CA LEU A 42 12.01 -58.38 -29.88
C LEU A 42 11.49 -56.95 -30.10
N ASN A 43 10.68 -56.43 -29.18
CA ASN A 43 10.34 -55.00 -29.17
C ASN A 43 11.46 -54.20 -28.49
N VAL A 44 11.91 -53.14 -29.15
CA VAL A 44 12.90 -52.19 -28.65
C VAL A 44 12.24 -50.82 -28.61
N ASN A 45 12.10 -50.27 -27.41
CA ASN A 45 11.67 -48.90 -27.21
C ASN A 45 12.93 -48.00 -27.13
N VAL A 46 12.95 -46.95 -27.95
CA VAL A 46 14.01 -45.94 -27.98
C VAL A 46 13.41 -44.61 -27.58
N THR A 47 13.89 -44.04 -26.47
CA THR A 47 13.54 -42.69 -26.04
C THR A 47 14.63 -41.72 -26.49
N VAL A 48 14.24 -40.60 -27.09
CA VAL A 48 15.15 -39.48 -27.43
C VAL A 48 15.25 -38.60 -26.19
N LEU A 49 16.48 -38.33 -25.75
CA LEU A 49 16.73 -37.41 -24.64
C LEU A 49 16.72 -35.97 -25.14
N ASP A 50 16.22 -35.08 -24.30
CA ASP A 50 16.22 -33.64 -24.52
C ASP A 50 17.64 -33.07 -24.62
N ALA A 51 17.83 -32.12 -25.52
CA ALA A 51 19.06 -31.34 -25.68
C ALA A 51 18.67 -29.86 -25.67
N ASN A 52 19.52 -28.99 -25.11
CA ASN A 52 19.28 -27.55 -25.13
C ASN A 52 19.63 -26.98 -26.51
N ASP A 53 18.75 -27.16 -27.49
CA ASP A 53 18.96 -26.74 -28.88
C ASP A 53 17.90 -25.76 -29.39
N ASN A 54 16.90 -25.43 -28.56
CA ASN A 54 15.99 -24.32 -28.79
C ASN A 54 16.24 -23.19 -27.81
N ALA A 55 16.17 -21.95 -28.32
CA ALA A 55 16.24 -20.78 -27.46
C ALA A 55 14.81 -20.32 -27.09
N PRO A 56 14.61 -19.70 -25.92
CA PRO A 56 13.32 -19.12 -25.55
C PRO A 56 12.85 -18.15 -26.63
N THR A 57 11.57 -18.16 -26.98
CA THR A 57 11.03 -17.29 -28.03
C THR A 57 9.92 -16.40 -27.49
N PHE A 58 10.07 -15.08 -27.60
CA PHE A 58 9.01 -14.12 -27.29
C PHE A 58 7.90 -14.15 -28.35
N SER A 59 6.67 -13.82 -27.93
CA SER A 59 5.53 -13.70 -28.86
C SER A 59 5.67 -12.53 -29.85
N GLN A 60 6.46 -11.50 -29.50
CA GLN A 60 6.71 -10.32 -30.32
C GLN A 60 8.18 -9.90 -30.21
N SER A 61 8.75 -9.38 -31.29
CA SER A 61 10.09 -8.77 -31.27
C SER A 61 10.12 -7.38 -30.63
N ARG A 62 8.96 -6.72 -30.53
CA ARG A 62 8.78 -5.42 -29.89
C ARG A 62 7.40 -5.31 -29.23
N TYR A 63 7.40 -4.83 -27.99
CA TYR A 63 6.23 -4.48 -27.19
C TYR A 63 6.20 -2.96 -27.00
N SER A 64 5.02 -2.36 -27.08
CA SER A 64 4.82 -0.93 -26.82
C SER A 64 3.71 -0.75 -25.79
N VAL A 65 3.99 0.02 -24.74
CA VAL A 65 3.07 0.27 -23.64
C VAL A 65 3.08 1.75 -23.32
N VAL A 66 1.89 2.28 -23.01
CA VAL A 66 1.71 3.64 -22.55
C VAL A 66 1.27 3.61 -21.10
N ILE A 67 1.94 4.39 -20.24
CA ILE A 67 1.62 4.50 -18.82
C ILE A 67 1.47 5.97 -18.38
N PRO A 68 0.63 6.28 -17.39
CA PRO A 68 0.56 7.63 -16.83
C PRO A 68 1.86 8.06 -16.15
N TRP A 69 2.22 9.34 -16.21
CA TRP A 69 3.43 9.86 -15.55
C TRP A 69 3.40 9.79 -14.00
N ASN A 70 2.20 9.80 -13.41
CA ASN A 70 1.97 9.83 -11.97
C ASN A 70 1.77 8.44 -11.34
N VAL A 71 2.19 7.37 -12.02
CA VAL A 71 2.15 6.02 -11.46
C VAL A 71 3.13 5.89 -10.29
N SER A 72 2.70 5.25 -9.22
CA SER A 72 3.54 4.97 -8.05
C SER A 72 4.62 3.93 -8.37
N ALA A 73 5.63 3.82 -7.50
CA ALA A 73 6.56 2.70 -7.53
C ALA A 73 5.82 1.37 -7.38
N ASN A 74 6.32 0.31 -8.04
CA ASN A 74 5.70 -1.01 -8.17
C ASN A 74 4.47 -1.11 -9.06
N TYR A 75 4.08 -0.05 -9.78
CA TYR A 75 3.01 -0.12 -10.78
C TYR A 75 3.30 -1.20 -11.84
N VAL A 76 2.29 -2.00 -12.22
CA VAL A 76 2.42 -3.01 -13.29
C VAL A 76 2.45 -2.30 -14.64
N VAL A 77 3.58 -2.32 -15.34
CA VAL A 77 3.66 -1.78 -16.70
C VAL A 77 3.08 -2.79 -17.69
N THR A 78 3.61 -4.02 -17.68
CA THR A 78 3.16 -5.11 -18.55
C THR A 78 3.71 -6.45 -18.06
N THR A 79 3.32 -7.54 -18.71
CA THR A 79 3.90 -8.88 -18.50
C THR A 79 4.42 -9.40 -19.82
N LEU A 80 5.68 -9.82 -19.84
CA LEU A 80 6.33 -10.40 -21.02
C LEU A 80 6.41 -11.91 -20.86
N GLN A 81 6.27 -12.61 -21.97
CA GLN A 81 6.31 -14.06 -21.98
C GLN A 81 7.13 -14.56 -23.17
N ALA A 82 8.09 -15.43 -22.88
CA ALA A 82 8.79 -16.24 -23.85
C ALA A 82 8.51 -17.73 -23.58
N THR A 83 8.52 -18.53 -24.63
CA THR A 83 8.25 -19.97 -24.58
C THR A 83 9.43 -20.73 -25.17
N ASP A 84 9.76 -21.85 -24.55
CA ASP A 84 10.83 -22.74 -24.99
C ASP A 84 10.25 -24.16 -25.14
N PRO A 85 10.44 -24.81 -26.30
CA PRO A 85 9.87 -26.13 -26.57
C PRO A 85 10.62 -27.29 -25.90
N ASP A 86 11.82 -27.06 -25.32
CA ASP A 86 12.64 -28.08 -24.68
C ASP A 86 12.00 -28.59 -23.36
N LEU A 87 12.71 -29.38 -22.55
CA LEU A 87 12.18 -29.92 -21.29
C LEU A 87 13.01 -29.54 -20.06
N GLY A 88 12.33 -29.41 -18.92
CA GLY A 88 12.98 -29.20 -17.63
C GLY A 88 13.77 -27.89 -17.60
N ALA A 89 15.07 -27.96 -17.28
CA ALA A 89 15.94 -26.78 -17.20
C ALA A 89 16.16 -26.11 -18.57
N ASN A 90 16.15 -26.89 -19.65
CA ASN A 90 16.33 -26.39 -21.01
C ASN A 90 15.13 -25.53 -21.46
N ALA A 91 13.94 -25.76 -20.90
CA ALA A 91 12.77 -24.90 -21.11
C ALA A 91 12.42 -23.96 -19.94
N ASN A 92 13.24 -23.90 -18.90
CA ASN A 92 12.97 -23.06 -17.73
C ASN A 92 13.42 -21.62 -17.99
N VAL A 93 12.52 -20.81 -18.54
CA VAL A 93 12.79 -19.44 -18.96
C VAL A 93 12.91 -18.48 -17.77
N THR A 94 13.95 -17.67 -17.78
CA THR A 94 14.13 -16.53 -16.86
C THR A 94 14.27 -15.21 -17.63
N TYR A 95 13.85 -14.11 -17.00
CA TYR A 95 13.81 -12.79 -17.62
C TYR A 95 14.76 -11.80 -16.96
N SER A 96 15.37 -10.93 -17.76
CA SER A 96 16.17 -9.81 -17.26
C SER A 96 16.14 -8.59 -18.19
N ILE A 97 16.46 -7.42 -17.64
CA ILE A 97 16.68 -6.20 -18.43
C ILE A 97 18.18 -6.11 -18.74
N ALA A 98 18.53 -5.91 -20.00
CA ALA A 98 19.92 -5.76 -20.43
C ALA A 98 20.59 -4.56 -19.74
N LYS A 99 21.83 -4.74 -19.27
CA LYS A 99 22.56 -3.72 -18.49
C LYS A 99 23.20 -2.61 -19.33
N ASN A 100 22.72 -2.39 -20.55
CA ASN A 100 23.33 -1.46 -21.51
C ASN A 100 22.87 0.00 -21.34
N ARG A 101 21.85 0.27 -20.49
CA ARG A 101 21.29 1.61 -20.24
C ARG A 101 21.06 1.87 -18.74
N PRO A 102 22.13 2.20 -17.98
CA PRO A 102 22.06 2.40 -16.52
C PRO A 102 21.01 3.44 -16.10
N ASP A 103 20.80 4.47 -16.93
CA ASP A 103 19.85 5.56 -16.77
C ASP A 103 18.38 5.10 -16.79
N VAL A 104 18.07 4.00 -17.48
CA VAL A 104 16.71 3.47 -17.62
C VAL A 104 16.46 2.28 -16.68
N ILE A 105 17.52 1.54 -16.33
CA ILE A 105 17.44 0.36 -15.46
C ILE A 105 17.09 0.74 -14.01
N SER A 106 17.41 1.95 -13.55
CA SER A 106 16.95 2.42 -12.23
C SER A 106 15.44 2.68 -12.18
N LEU A 107 14.81 2.96 -13.32
CA LEU A 107 13.40 3.35 -13.41
C LEU A 107 12.45 2.15 -13.46
N PHE A 108 12.91 1.00 -13.97
CA PHE A 108 12.09 -0.18 -14.18
C PHE A 108 12.76 -1.46 -13.68
N LYS A 109 11.95 -2.40 -13.21
CA LYS A 109 12.39 -3.73 -12.79
C LYS A 109 11.52 -4.81 -13.40
N ILE A 110 12.10 -5.98 -13.65
CA ILE A 110 11.40 -7.16 -14.13
C ILE A 110 11.53 -8.28 -13.11
N ASP A 111 10.43 -8.98 -12.87
CA ASP A 111 10.45 -10.22 -12.11
C ASP A 111 11.02 -11.35 -12.98
N SER A 112 12.08 -12.01 -12.52
CA SER A 112 12.85 -12.94 -13.34
C SER A 112 12.12 -14.25 -13.64
N GLN A 113 11.05 -14.59 -12.91
CA GLN A 113 10.33 -15.84 -13.08
C GLN A 113 9.01 -15.63 -13.83
N THR A 114 8.36 -14.50 -13.59
CA THR A 114 7.01 -14.21 -14.13
C THR A 114 7.03 -13.28 -15.34
N GLY A 115 8.15 -12.58 -15.60
CA GLY A 115 8.25 -11.62 -16.70
C GLY A 115 7.44 -10.34 -16.48
N VAL A 116 6.91 -10.11 -15.28
CA VAL A 116 6.16 -8.89 -14.94
C VAL A 116 7.12 -7.71 -14.81
N VAL A 117 6.89 -6.67 -15.61
CA VAL A 117 7.65 -5.42 -15.60
C VAL A 117 6.93 -4.40 -14.72
N ARG A 118 7.67 -3.78 -13.80
CA ARG A 118 7.16 -2.78 -12.86
C ARG A 118 8.02 -1.53 -12.84
N THR A 119 7.42 -0.41 -12.42
CA THR A 119 8.17 0.78 -12.05
C THR A 119 8.99 0.52 -10.78
N ALA A 120 10.22 1.00 -10.77
CA ALA A 120 11.11 0.96 -9.60
C ALA A 120 11.16 2.33 -8.90
N GLU A 121 11.13 3.42 -9.67
CA GLU A 121 11.08 4.80 -9.18
C GLU A 121 9.79 5.51 -9.64
N SER A 122 9.42 6.57 -8.91
CA SER A 122 8.26 7.43 -9.17
C SER A 122 8.53 8.84 -8.60
N PRO A 123 8.02 9.92 -9.22
CA PRO A 123 7.31 9.94 -10.50
C PRO A 123 8.25 9.80 -11.70
N LEU A 124 7.71 9.36 -12.84
CA LEU A 124 8.45 9.31 -14.10
C LEU A 124 8.35 10.64 -14.86
N GLU A 125 9.34 10.94 -15.69
CA GLU A 125 9.37 12.18 -16.48
C GLU A 125 8.21 12.21 -17.51
N PRO A 126 7.27 13.18 -17.45
CA PRO A 126 6.13 13.21 -18.36
C PRO A 126 6.56 13.47 -19.82
N GLY A 127 6.02 12.69 -20.76
CA GLY A 127 6.34 12.81 -22.18
C GLY A 127 7.64 12.09 -22.59
N SER A 128 8.31 11.42 -21.66
CA SER A 128 9.48 10.60 -21.98
C SER A 128 9.08 9.30 -22.70
N THR A 129 10.03 8.70 -23.41
CA THR A 129 9.92 7.33 -23.91
C THR A 129 11.18 6.57 -23.54
N HIS A 130 10.99 5.42 -22.91
CA HIS A 130 12.06 4.55 -22.44
C HIS A 130 12.07 3.27 -23.26
N GLU A 131 13.21 2.94 -23.86
CA GLU A 131 13.40 1.67 -24.56
C GLU A 131 14.26 0.74 -23.73
N LEU A 132 13.71 -0.44 -23.43
CA LEU A 132 14.37 -1.52 -22.70
C LEU A 132 14.63 -2.69 -23.65
N LEU A 133 15.83 -3.27 -23.56
CA LEU A 133 16.13 -4.56 -24.18
C LEU A 133 15.92 -5.65 -23.14
N ILE A 134 14.94 -6.51 -23.35
CA ILE A 134 14.59 -7.61 -22.46
C ILE A 134 15.24 -8.88 -22.97
N ILE A 135 15.84 -9.64 -22.06
CA ILE A 135 16.51 -10.91 -22.33
C ILE A 135 15.69 -12.03 -21.70
N ALA A 136 15.33 -13.04 -22.48
CA ALA A 136 14.85 -14.33 -21.98
C ALA A 136 15.97 -15.36 -22.13
N SER A 137 16.26 -16.11 -21.07
CA SER A 137 17.35 -17.09 -20.99
C SER A 137 16.83 -18.37 -20.37
N ASP A 138 17.09 -19.52 -20.99
CA ASP A 138 16.84 -20.81 -20.38
C ASP A 138 17.85 -21.12 -19.25
N GLN A 139 17.79 -22.33 -18.68
CA GLN A 139 18.75 -22.80 -17.68
C GLN A 139 19.52 -24.04 -18.14
N GLY A 140 19.56 -24.27 -19.46
CA GLY A 140 20.22 -25.41 -20.06
C GLY A 140 21.74 -25.36 -19.96
N LEU A 141 22.35 -26.54 -20.01
CA LEU A 141 23.80 -26.75 -20.00
C LEU A 141 24.23 -27.40 -21.32
N PRO A 142 25.47 -27.17 -21.82
CA PRO A 142 26.61 -26.51 -21.17
C PRO A 142 26.56 -24.98 -21.17
N GLN A 143 25.68 -24.39 -21.99
CA GLN A 143 25.45 -22.96 -22.05
C GLN A 143 23.95 -22.69 -22.18
N PRO A 144 23.41 -21.71 -21.45
CA PRO A 144 22.06 -21.25 -21.69
C PRO A 144 21.91 -20.62 -23.07
N LEU A 145 20.74 -20.76 -23.69
CA LEU A 145 20.39 -20.04 -24.90
C LEU A 145 19.50 -18.84 -24.54
N GLU A 146 19.68 -17.76 -25.30
CA GLU A 146 19.02 -16.48 -25.02
C GLU A 146 18.33 -15.94 -26.26
N SER A 147 17.23 -15.22 -26.03
CA SER A 147 16.62 -14.35 -27.02
C SER A 147 16.33 -12.97 -26.43
N THR A 148 16.06 -12.02 -27.31
CA THR A 148 15.81 -10.63 -26.89
C THR A 148 14.59 -10.03 -27.57
N ALA A 149 13.94 -9.11 -26.86
CA ALA A 149 12.84 -8.30 -27.38
C ALA A 149 12.94 -6.86 -26.88
N PHE A 150 12.44 -5.89 -27.65
CA PHE A 150 12.37 -4.50 -27.22
C PHE A 150 11.06 -4.22 -26.49
N LEU A 151 11.12 -3.51 -25.36
CA LEU A 151 9.96 -2.94 -24.68
C LEU A 151 10.07 -1.41 -24.73
N SER A 152 9.15 -0.76 -25.43
CA SER A 152 9.02 0.69 -25.50
C SER A 152 7.93 1.14 -24.53
N ILE A 153 8.30 1.96 -23.54
CA ILE A 153 7.40 2.51 -22.53
C ILE A 153 7.29 4.00 -22.77
N THR A 154 6.13 4.46 -23.21
CA THR A 154 5.83 5.89 -23.36
C THR A 154 5.12 6.39 -22.11
N VAL A 155 5.70 7.39 -21.48
CA VAL A 155 5.14 8.02 -20.29
C VAL A 155 4.24 9.17 -20.75
N GLU A 156 2.93 8.97 -20.71
CA GLU A 156 1.99 10.00 -21.09
C GLU A 156 1.94 11.10 -20.03
N LYS A 157 2.28 12.31 -20.45
CA LYS A 157 1.84 13.52 -19.76
C LYS A 157 0.33 13.59 -19.95
N SER A 158 -0.44 13.59 -18.86
CA SER A 158 -1.88 13.82 -18.95
C SER A 158 -2.12 15.09 -19.76
N THR A 159 -2.73 14.94 -20.93
CA THR A 159 -3.20 16.08 -21.74
C THR A 159 -4.47 16.67 -21.14
N GLU A 160 -5.07 16.01 -20.15
CA GLU A 160 -6.11 16.57 -19.31
C GLU A 160 -5.47 17.22 -18.09
N LEU A 161 -5.27 18.52 -18.17
CA LEU A 161 -5.17 19.37 -16.99
C LEU A 161 -6.55 19.34 -16.32
N ARG A 162 -6.71 18.48 -15.32
CA ARG A 162 -7.90 18.46 -14.48
C ARG A 162 -7.71 19.48 -13.38
N PRO A 163 -8.78 20.23 -13.01
CA PRO A 163 -8.67 21.15 -11.92
C PRO A 163 -8.21 20.41 -10.66
N GLN A 164 -7.28 21.01 -9.93
CA GLN A 164 -6.78 20.45 -8.67
C GLN A 164 -6.81 21.52 -7.59
N PHE A 165 -7.37 21.16 -6.43
CA PHE A 165 -7.30 22.00 -5.24
C PHE A 165 -5.86 22.12 -4.75
N ASP A 166 -5.44 23.36 -4.55
CA ASP A 166 -4.21 23.76 -3.88
C ASP A 166 -4.61 24.49 -2.58
N ILE A 167 -4.49 23.78 -1.45
CA ILE A 167 -4.84 24.29 -0.12
C ILE A 167 -3.56 24.41 0.69
N VAL A 168 -3.24 25.64 1.07
CA VAL A 168 -2.07 25.98 1.89
C VAL A 168 -2.56 26.45 3.25
N TRP A 169 -2.33 25.63 4.28
CA TRP A 169 -2.63 26.00 5.67
C TRP A 169 -1.64 27.08 6.13
N LEU A 170 -2.20 28.14 6.69
CA LEU A 170 -1.46 29.32 7.15
C LEU A 170 -1.26 29.33 8.68
N THR A 171 -1.66 28.25 9.35
CA THR A 171 -1.33 27.95 10.75
C THR A 171 0.18 27.82 10.93
N ASP A 172 0.67 28.00 12.16
CA ASP A 172 2.11 27.98 12.48
C ASP A 172 2.84 26.69 12.02
N ASN A 173 2.17 25.53 12.07
CA ASN A 173 2.73 24.24 11.68
C ASN A 173 2.43 23.84 10.22
N GLY A 174 1.71 24.67 9.46
CA GLY A 174 1.27 24.35 8.10
C GLY A 174 0.27 23.18 8.02
N THR A 175 -0.48 22.93 9.10
CA THR A 175 -1.42 21.82 9.27
C THR A 175 -2.84 22.34 9.56
N PRO A 176 -3.90 21.53 9.37
CA PRO A 176 -5.27 21.92 9.73
C PRO A 176 -5.54 21.88 11.25
N GLU A 177 -4.62 22.36 12.07
CA GLU A 177 -4.78 22.40 13.53
C GLU A 177 -5.72 23.54 13.92
N ILE A 178 -6.93 23.20 14.39
CA ILE A 178 -7.99 24.17 14.73
C ILE A 178 -8.29 24.03 16.22
N TYR A 179 -7.79 24.96 17.04
CA TYR A 179 -8.14 25.03 18.46
C TYR A 179 -9.49 25.72 18.65
N GLU A 180 -10.25 25.32 19.67
CA GLU A 180 -11.58 25.88 19.90
C GLU A 180 -11.59 27.37 20.28
N ASN A 181 -10.48 27.86 20.85
CA ASN A 181 -10.31 29.26 21.25
C ASN A 181 -9.94 30.21 20.09
N LEU A 182 -9.98 29.75 18.84
CA LEU A 182 -9.66 30.57 17.68
C LEU A 182 -10.60 31.77 17.58
N THR A 183 -10.02 32.93 17.31
CA THR A 183 -10.78 34.18 17.22
C THR A 183 -11.44 34.34 15.85
N ILE A 184 -12.65 34.91 15.85
CA ILE A 184 -13.34 35.26 14.60
C ILE A 184 -12.48 36.24 13.80
N GLY A 185 -12.31 35.95 12.51
CA GLY A 185 -11.43 36.67 11.60
C GLY A 185 -10.07 36.02 11.40
N TYR A 186 -9.72 34.99 12.19
CA TYR A 186 -8.47 34.23 11.98
C TYR A 186 -8.49 33.52 10.62
N VAL A 187 -7.38 33.61 9.87
CA VAL A 187 -7.25 33.01 8.54
C VAL A 187 -6.53 31.66 8.66
N LEU A 188 -7.23 30.59 8.30
CA LEU A 188 -6.73 29.22 8.43
C LEU A 188 -5.95 28.74 7.20
N ALA A 189 -6.43 29.06 6.00
CA ALA A 189 -5.83 28.57 4.77
C ALA A 189 -6.02 29.52 3.59
N ARG A 190 -5.09 29.45 2.65
CA ARG A 190 -5.25 29.93 1.28
C ARG A 190 -5.68 28.77 0.39
N ILE A 191 -6.72 28.96 -0.40
CA ILE A 191 -7.26 27.97 -1.33
C ILE A 191 -7.18 28.54 -2.74
N SER A 192 -6.62 27.78 -3.66
CA SER A 192 -6.72 28.03 -5.10
C SER A 192 -7.01 26.74 -5.85
N VAL A 193 -7.46 26.85 -7.09
CA VAL A 193 -7.64 25.69 -7.96
C VAL A 193 -6.76 25.87 -9.18
N GLN A 194 -5.77 24.99 -9.33
CA GLN A 194 -4.94 24.95 -10.52
C GLN A 194 -5.76 24.43 -11.69
N GLU A 195 -5.54 24.96 -12.89
CA GLU A 195 -6.20 24.49 -14.12
C GLU A 195 -7.74 24.55 -14.08
N ALA A 196 -8.29 25.44 -13.25
CA ALA A 196 -9.70 25.78 -13.27
C ALA A 196 -10.05 26.61 -14.51
N LYS A 197 -11.21 26.34 -15.10
CA LYS A 197 -11.75 27.18 -16.18
C LYS A 197 -12.12 28.57 -15.64
N TYR A 198 -12.09 29.60 -16.49
CA TYR A 198 -12.37 30.98 -16.11
C TYR A 198 -13.77 31.19 -15.48
N ASP A 199 -14.76 30.38 -15.86
CA ASP A 199 -16.13 30.39 -15.35
C ASP A 199 -16.33 29.55 -14.07
N SER A 200 -15.25 29.00 -13.50
CA SER A 200 -15.37 28.10 -12.35
C SER A 200 -15.69 28.86 -11.07
N GLU A 201 -16.70 28.39 -10.34
CA GLU A 201 -17.09 28.90 -9.03
C GLU A 201 -16.73 27.88 -7.94
N LEU A 202 -16.04 28.35 -6.90
CA LEU A 202 -15.73 27.54 -5.73
C LEU A 202 -16.79 27.77 -4.63
N SER A 203 -17.29 26.69 -4.05
CA SER A 203 -18.20 26.73 -2.91
C SER A 203 -17.78 25.74 -1.82
N MET A 204 -18.22 25.99 -0.58
CA MET A 204 -17.92 25.16 0.59
C MET A 204 -19.22 24.85 1.35
N SER A 205 -19.27 23.67 1.98
CA SER A 205 -20.35 23.27 2.88
C SER A 205 -19.81 22.39 4.02
N GLY A 206 -20.60 22.22 5.09
CA GLY A 206 -20.31 21.27 6.17
C GLY A 206 -19.71 21.87 7.45
N CYS A 207 -19.46 23.18 7.50
CA CYS A 207 -19.04 23.88 8.71
C CYS A 207 -19.66 25.28 8.76
N ASP A 208 -20.41 25.58 9.84
CA ASP A 208 -21.10 26.86 10.00
C ASP A 208 -20.20 27.93 10.65
N SER A 209 -19.12 27.51 11.31
CA SER A 209 -18.13 28.40 11.94
C SER A 209 -17.01 28.84 11.00
N LEU A 210 -16.96 28.29 9.78
CA LEU A 210 -15.98 28.67 8.75
C LEU A 210 -16.67 29.31 7.56
N CYS A 211 -16.04 30.34 7.00
CA CYS A 211 -16.48 30.91 5.74
C CYS A 211 -15.32 31.15 4.79
N MET A 212 -15.63 31.12 3.50
CA MET A 212 -14.65 31.31 2.44
C MET A 212 -14.81 32.70 1.84
N LYS A 213 -13.71 33.45 1.74
CA LYS A 213 -13.67 34.80 1.17
C LYS A 213 -12.76 34.85 -0.05
N GLN A 214 -13.31 35.21 -1.21
CA GLN A 214 -12.51 35.43 -2.41
C GLN A 214 -11.64 36.69 -2.26
N THR A 215 -10.39 36.62 -2.75
CA THR A 215 -9.46 37.76 -2.76
C THR A 215 -9.65 38.60 -4.02
N ASP A 216 -8.93 39.73 -4.11
CA ASP A 216 -8.90 40.56 -5.33
C ASP A 216 -8.38 39.78 -6.55
N SER A 217 -7.57 38.74 -6.32
CA SER A 217 -7.29 37.71 -7.32
C SER A 217 -8.47 36.72 -7.34
N SER A 218 -9.26 36.77 -8.41
CA SER A 218 -10.43 35.87 -8.60
C SER A 218 -10.12 34.38 -8.48
N SER A 219 -8.85 33.98 -8.60
CA SER A 219 -8.40 32.58 -8.50
C SER A 219 -8.00 32.14 -7.08
N VAL A 220 -8.03 33.03 -6.08
CA VAL A 220 -7.59 32.74 -4.72
C VAL A 220 -8.67 33.08 -3.70
N TYR A 221 -8.88 32.15 -2.77
CA TYR A 221 -9.83 32.23 -1.68
C TYR A 221 -9.11 32.05 -0.33
N LEU A 222 -9.64 32.66 0.72
CA LEU A 222 -9.19 32.49 2.09
C LEU A 222 -10.25 31.74 2.89
N LEU A 223 -9.84 30.74 3.66
CA LEU A 223 -10.66 30.07 4.66
C LEU A 223 -10.50 30.79 5.99
N ILE A 224 -11.60 31.28 6.55
CA ILE A 224 -11.60 32.20 7.69
C ILE A 224 -12.55 31.68 8.77
N VAL A 225 -12.19 31.89 10.04
CA VAL A 225 -13.06 31.67 11.19
C VAL A 225 -14.14 32.75 11.23
N CYS A 226 -15.40 32.36 11.09
CA CYS A 226 -16.55 33.26 10.99
C CYS A 226 -17.58 33.05 12.11
N GLY A 227 -17.45 31.96 12.87
CA GLY A 227 -18.15 31.70 14.12
C GLY A 227 -17.22 31.04 15.14
N PRO A 228 -17.64 30.97 16.41
CA PRO A 228 -16.86 30.31 17.45
C PRO A 228 -16.78 28.80 17.21
N PHE A 229 -15.73 28.18 17.74
CA PHE A 229 -15.65 26.73 17.93
C PHE A 229 -15.85 26.42 19.41
N ASP A 230 -16.40 25.25 19.66
CA ASP A 230 -16.65 24.68 20.98
C ASP A 230 -16.54 23.17 20.79
N ARG A 231 -15.46 22.59 21.30
CA ARG A 231 -15.12 21.18 21.11
C ARG A 231 -16.12 20.30 21.86
N GLU A 232 -16.54 20.70 23.05
CA GLU A 232 -17.51 19.99 23.89
C GLU A 232 -18.86 19.90 23.20
N PHE A 233 -19.22 20.93 22.41
CA PHE A 233 -20.39 20.90 21.55
C PHE A 233 -20.17 20.07 20.28
N LYS A 234 -19.05 20.26 19.57
CA LYS A 234 -18.76 19.55 18.33
C LYS A 234 -17.26 19.38 18.06
N GLN A 235 -16.82 18.13 18.18
CA GLN A 235 -15.41 17.74 18.08
C GLN A 235 -14.84 17.70 16.66
N SER A 236 -15.68 17.60 15.63
CA SER A 236 -15.19 17.54 14.24
C SER A 236 -16.21 17.99 13.19
N TYR A 237 -15.69 18.34 12.02
CA TYR A 237 -16.45 18.77 10.85
C TYR A 237 -16.04 17.98 9.61
N ASN A 238 -17.03 17.43 8.91
CA ASN A 238 -16.87 16.90 7.56
C ASN A 238 -17.29 17.97 6.57
N MET A 239 -16.31 18.63 5.97
CA MET A 239 -16.52 19.68 4.98
C MET A 239 -16.39 19.15 3.56
N LEU A 240 -17.01 19.86 2.63
CA LEU A 240 -16.91 19.58 1.21
C LEU A 240 -16.67 20.87 0.44
N PHE A 241 -15.54 20.94 -0.26
CA PHE A 241 -15.29 21.94 -1.29
C PHE A 241 -15.79 21.43 -2.63
N LEU A 242 -16.51 22.29 -3.36
CA LEU A 242 -17.12 21.97 -4.63
C LEU A 242 -16.69 23.01 -5.66
N LEU A 243 -16.04 22.56 -6.72
CA LEU A 243 -15.80 23.36 -7.91
C LEU A 243 -16.92 23.12 -8.91
N LYS A 244 -17.59 24.19 -9.33
CA LYS A 244 -18.65 24.17 -10.33
C LYS A 244 -18.22 24.94 -11.57
N SER A 245 -18.56 24.44 -12.76
CA SER A 245 -18.45 25.16 -14.03
C SER A 245 -19.78 25.01 -14.76
N ASP A 246 -20.32 26.13 -15.25
CA ASP A 246 -21.70 26.22 -15.78
C ASP A 246 -22.77 25.55 -14.91
N GLY A 247 -22.67 25.75 -13.58
CA GLY A 247 -23.60 25.19 -12.60
C GLY A 247 -23.49 23.67 -12.35
N LYS A 248 -22.57 22.97 -13.02
CA LYS A 248 -22.30 21.54 -12.80
C LYS A 248 -21.08 21.36 -11.92
N ILE A 249 -21.16 20.42 -10.99
CA ILE A 249 -20.02 20.01 -10.17
C ILE A 249 -19.00 19.30 -11.08
N ILE A 250 -17.78 19.80 -11.10
CA ILE A 250 -16.66 19.26 -11.90
C ILE A 250 -15.55 18.68 -11.03
N LEU A 251 -15.48 19.07 -9.76
CA LEU A 251 -14.54 18.52 -8.77
C LEU A 251 -15.10 18.68 -7.36
N GLU A 252 -14.89 17.64 -6.55
CA GLU A 252 -15.24 17.62 -5.13
C GLU A 252 -13.97 17.34 -4.30
N HIS A 253 -13.85 17.98 -3.15
CA HIS A 253 -12.74 17.77 -2.24
C HIS A 253 -13.23 17.75 -0.78
N PRO A 254 -13.43 16.54 -0.20
CA PRO A 254 -13.83 16.41 1.20
C PRO A 254 -12.65 16.71 2.13
N ILE A 255 -12.91 17.43 3.23
CA ILE A 255 -11.94 17.67 4.30
C ILE A 255 -12.57 17.30 5.62
N HIS A 256 -11.85 16.48 6.40
CA HIS A 256 -12.16 16.25 7.80
C HIS A 256 -11.33 17.19 8.66
N LEU A 257 -11.99 17.92 9.56
CA LEU A 257 -11.35 18.80 10.53
C LEU A 257 -11.68 18.33 11.94
N GLU A 258 -10.66 18.17 12.77
CA GLU A 258 -10.79 17.93 14.20
C GLU A 258 -10.58 19.23 14.95
N ILE A 259 -11.40 19.46 15.98
CA ILE A 259 -11.26 20.61 16.88
C ILE A 259 -10.39 20.17 18.05
N LEU A 260 -9.26 20.85 18.21
CA LEU A 260 -8.30 20.60 19.27
C LEU A 260 -8.74 21.29 20.57
N ASP A 261 -8.51 20.53 21.64
CA ASP A 261 -8.91 20.83 22.99
C ASP A 261 -8.11 21.96 23.64
N ILE A 262 -8.80 22.82 24.37
CA ILE A 262 -8.26 23.82 25.27
C ILE A 262 -8.87 23.58 26.65
N ASN A 263 -8.06 23.66 27.71
CA ASN A 263 -8.57 23.54 29.08
C ASN A 263 -9.42 24.75 29.45
N ASP A 264 -10.73 24.69 29.19
CA ASP A 264 -11.68 25.76 29.50
C ASP A 264 -12.89 25.28 30.33
N ASN A 265 -13.00 23.98 30.62
CA ASN A 265 -13.96 23.42 31.57
C ASN A 265 -13.29 22.97 32.87
N PRO A 266 -13.74 23.44 34.05
CA PRO A 266 -13.23 22.93 35.31
C PRO A 266 -13.91 21.60 35.73
N PRO A 267 -13.23 20.73 36.52
CA PRO A 267 -13.83 19.52 37.02
C PRO A 267 -15.06 19.79 37.90
N ARG A 268 -16.13 19.01 37.72
CA ARG A 268 -17.39 19.14 38.48
C ARG A 268 -17.73 17.85 39.22
N PHE A 269 -17.94 17.95 40.53
CA PHE A 269 -18.45 16.83 41.33
C PHE A 269 -19.90 16.51 41.00
N GLU A 270 -20.28 15.23 41.01
CA GLU A 270 -21.67 14.79 40.78
C GLU A 270 -22.66 15.32 41.83
N HIS A 271 -22.16 15.55 43.05
CA HIS A 271 -22.97 15.95 44.19
C HIS A 271 -22.34 17.13 44.92
N SER A 272 -23.17 18.11 45.28
CA SER A 272 -22.76 19.25 46.11
C SER A 272 -22.58 18.88 47.59
N LEU A 273 -23.19 17.78 48.03
CA LEU A 273 -23.04 17.23 49.38
C LEU A 273 -23.25 15.71 49.38
N LEU A 274 -22.27 14.97 49.89
CA LEU A 274 -22.38 13.53 50.15
C LEU A 274 -22.46 13.27 51.65
N ARG A 275 -23.49 12.53 52.08
CA ARG A 275 -23.63 12.03 53.46
C ARG A 275 -23.49 10.53 53.43
N VAL A 276 -22.46 10.00 54.11
CA VAL A 276 -22.22 8.55 54.18
C VAL A 276 -22.23 8.10 55.62
N THR A 277 -22.93 6.99 55.87
CA THR A 277 -22.89 6.25 57.13
C THR A 277 -22.25 4.91 56.82
N PHE A 278 -21.18 4.57 57.52
CA PHE A 278 -20.48 3.30 57.32
C PHE A 278 -20.40 2.55 58.65
N ASN A 279 -20.53 1.22 58.58
CA ASN A 279 -20.38 0.33 59.72
C ASN A 279 -18.99 -0.29 59.67
N ARG A 280 -18.31 -0.38 60.82
CA ARG A 280 -16.91 -0.81 60.96
C ARG A 280 -16.73 -2.34 60.83
N SER A 281 -17.73 -3.06 60.33
CA SER A 281 -17.74 -4.52 60.28
C SER A 281 -17.01 -5.03 59.03
N SER A 282 -15.86 -5.69 59.25
CA SER A 282 -14.99 -6.42 58.32
C SER A 282 -14.20 -5.60 57.30
N ASP A 283 -12.88 -5.48 57.51
CA ASP A 283 -11.74 -5.29 56.59
C ASP A 283 -11.81 -4.32 55.39
N GLN A 284 -12.90 -3.58 55.19
CA GLN A 284 -13.03 -2.58 54.14
C GLN A 284 -12.66 -1.21 54.69
N PHE A 285 -11.48 -0.74 54.29
CA PHE A 285 -11.01 0.62 54.57
C PHE A 285 -11.58 1.62 53.57
N ASP A 286 -12.16 1.17 52.46
CA ASP A 286 -12.79 2.01 51.44
C ASP A 286 -14.17 2.47 51.95
N VAL A 287 -14.34 3.79 52.11
CA VAL A 287 -15.56 4.42 52.63
C VAL A 287 -16.57 4.66 51.52
N LEU A 288 -16.11 5.29 50.44
CA LEU A 288 -16.88 5.64 49.26
C LEU A 288 -15.92 6.03 48.13
N ARG A 289 -16.42 6.05 46.89
CA ARG A 289 -15.72 6.65 45.76
C ARG A 289 -16.31 8.02 45.45
N ILE A 290 -15.47 9.06 45.44
CA ILE A 290 -15.83 10.40 44.98
C ILE A 290 -15.62 10.44 43.48
N THR A 291 -16.60 10.96 42.75
CA THR A 291 -16.53 11.14 41.31
C THR A 291 -16.75 12.61 40.95
N ALA A 292 -15.89 13.09 40.06
CA ALA A 292 -16.05 14.32 39.33
C ALA A 292 -15.92 14.03 37.83
N THR A 293 -16.47 14.91 37.01
CA THR A 293 -16.37 14.86 35.56
C THR A 293 -15.84 16.19 35.05
N ASP A 294 -14.96 16.12 34.07
CA ASP A 294 -14.47 17.26 33.31
C ASP A 294 -14.93 17.11 31.86
N ALA A 295 -15.25 18.21 31.19
CA ALA A 295 -15.78 18.18 29.83
C ALA A 295 -14.67 18.20 28.76
N ASP A 296 -13.44 18.58 29.13
CA ASP A 296 -12.29 18.69 28.22
C ASP A 296 -11.80 17.30 27.70
N HIS A 297 -10.65 17.25 27.03
CA HIS A 297 -10.04 16.00 26.52
C HIS A 297 -8.77 15.58 27.27
N ASP A 298 -8.44 14.29 27.16
CA ASP A 298 -7.13 13.74 27.57
C ASP A 298 -6.62 14.25 28.92
N GLU A 299 -5.49 14.95 28.93
CA GLU A 299 -4.84 15.50 30.11
C GLU A 299 -5.66 16.64 30.74
N ASN A 300 -6.39 17.41 29.93
CA ASN A 300 -7.22 18.50 30.44
C ASN A 300 -8.44 17.96 31.19
N ALA A 301 -8.97 16.80 30.80
CA ALA A 301 -10.00 16.09 31.54
C ALA A 301 -9.49 15.16 32.65
N ARG A 302 -8.17 15.06 32.87
CA ARG A 302 -7.62 14.21 33.93
C ARG A 302 -7.86 14.84 35.30
N ILE A 303 -8.53 14.09 36.17
CA ILE A 303 -8.89 14.55 37.51
C ILE A 303 -7.92 13.95 38.54
N HIS A 304 -7.38 14.82 39.41
CA HIS A 304 -6.61 14.42 40.58
C HIS A 304 -7.30 14.87 41.88
N TYR A 305 -7.64 13.89 42.72
CA TYR A 305 -8.32 14.12 43.99
C TYR A 305 -7.32 14.39 45.12
N SER A 306 -7.65 15.34 46.00
CA SER A 306 -6.90 15.61 47.23
C SER A 306 -7.85 16.01 48.37
N ILE A 307 -7.43 15.75 49.61
CA ILE A 307 -8.15 16.20 50.81
C ILE A 307 -7.36 17.36 51.40
N LEU A 308 -8.03 18.49 51.59
CA LEU A 308 -7.42 19.70 52.16
C LEU A 308 -7.28 19.64 53.69
N ASP A 309 -8.20 18.97 54.38
CA ASP A 309 -8.19 18.81 55.84
C ASP A 309 -7.85 17.36 56.20
N THR A 310 -6.59 17.11 56.56
CA THR A 310 -6.09 15.75 56.79
C THR A 310 -6.29 15.36 58.24
N ASN A 311 -7.05 14.28 58.45
CA ASN A 311 -7.19 13.70 59.78
C ASN A 311 -7.16 12.17 59.65
N ILE A 312 -8.29 11.49 59.81
CA ILE A 312 -8.39 10.02 59.77
C ILE A 312 -8.64 9.45 58.37
N PHE A 313 -8.76 10.29 57.32
CA PHE A 313 -9.09 9.86 55.96
C PHE A 313 -7.98 10.18 54.97
N THR A 314 -7.83 9.32 53.96
CA THR A 314 -6.99 9.54 52.77
C THR A 314 -7.83 9.37 51.52
N ILE A 315 -7.45 10.01 50.42
CA ILE A 315 -8.06 9.78 49.11
C ILE A 315 -6.98 9.30 48.14
N GLU A 316 -7.32 8.32 47.33
CA GLU A 316 -6.47 7.89 46.23
C GLU A 316 -6.62 8.90 45.06
N PRO A 317 -5.53 9.58 44.65
CA PRO A 317 -5.62 10.73 43.73
C PRO A 317 -6.21 10.42 42.37
N ASP A 318 -6.04 9.20 41.85
CA ASP A 318 -6.48 8.85 40.50
C ASP A 318 -7.84 8.16 40.47
N THR A 319 -8.25 7.55 41.58
CA THR A 319 -9.48 6.73 41.64
C THR A 319 -10.61 7.40 42.42
N GLY A 320 -10.30 8.44 43.21
CA GLY A 320 -11.25 9.11 44.09
C GLY A 320 -11.72 8.25 45.26
N ILE A 321 -11.08 7.09 45.52
CA ILE A 321 -11.46 6.22 46.64
C ILE A 321 -11.04 6.86 47.95
N LEU A 322 -12.03 7.19 48.78
CA LEU A 322 -11.84 7.69 50.14
C LEU A 322 -11.62 6.49 51.08
N ARG A 323 -10.51 6.49 51.84
CA ARG A 323 -10.14 5.44 52.78
C ARG A 323 -9.97 5.96 54.20
N LEU A 324 -10.23 5.10 55.18
CA LEU A 324 -9.86 5.35 56.59
C LEU A 324 -8.40 4.93 56.84
N GLN A 325 -7.61 5.77 57.51
CA GLN A 325 -6.22 5.46 57.88
C GLN A 325 -6.14 4.31 58.90
N LYS A 326 -5.35 3.29 58.58
CA LYS A 326 -5.22 2.03 59.34
C LYS A 326 -4.72 2.21 60.79
N GLU A 327 -3.86 3.19 61.06
CA GLU A 327 -3.31 3.44 62.41
C GLU A 327 -4.31 4.10 63.37
N LEU A 328 -5.18 4.99 62.88
CA LEU A 328 -6.14 5.72 63.72
C LEU A 328 -7.44 4.94 63.95
N ALA A 329 -7.80 4.01 63.06
CA ALA A 329 -8.89 3.07 63.30
C ALA A 329 -8.68 2.28 64.62
N ILE A 330 -7.44 1.93 64.95
CA ILE A 330 -7.09 1.15 66.14
C ILE A 330 -7.18 1.99 67.43
N ASN A 331 -6.90 3.30 67.36
CA ASN A 331 -6.85 4.19 68.53
C ASN A 331 -8.19 4.79 68.98
N ILE A 332 -9.27 4.62 68.22
CA ILE A 332 -10.63 5.08 68.61
C ILE A 332 -11.33 4.07 69.56
N VAL A 333 -10.66 2.96 69.91
CA VAL A 333 -11.20 1.88 70.78
C VAL A 333 -10.56 1.88 72.19
N LYS A 334 -10.24 3.05 72.75
CA LYS A 334 -9.87 3.14 74.18
C LYS A 334 -10.70 4.16 74.93
#